data_AF-A0A2V9AVB9-F1
#
_entry.id   AF-A0A2V9AVB9-F1
#
_cell.length_a   1.000
_cell.length_b   1.000
_cell.length_c   1.000
_cell.angle_alpha   90.00
_cell.angle_beta   90.00
_cell.angle_gamma   90.00
#
_symmetry.space_group_name_H-M   'P 1'
#
loop_
_entity.id
_entity.type
_entity.pdbx_description
1 polymer ?
#
loop_
_entity_poly.entity_id
_entity_poly.type
_entity_poly.pdbx_seq_one_letter_code
_entity_poly.pdbx_strand_id
1 'polypeptide(L)'
;MDFSKSFAPLVNDERALEELATATAELAQREWQAPVEILWSRIQTASLISSPLCGPFQFQQSLIKRDNDDSAQMADKLHACTKAVVRASTAGSERSAYTDISGAVALAADQGQSVLGPKYIVIVSDFKEDLPPRKRPIRLQLNGERILLLHRLGTERTPLTLVDHLARMRRWSEALREAGAASVAALPLSSVTEQRIARALGSGTKEGTDVVVLQNMPDTARPEMLKTIAATLNKAARDWQPPVTVTWADLRDEPAIPLQMPPLEFTPRLVKAADSSSQDFPTLLNECAEGMQRFLPGARLGDVAGSLSFYTSAGALDADHVFLIVSSFPNLPKGRPDLPLNLTGVRVAMLPAPNRADASDEDAYLARVAQWETWLKQQHANVCRIPFNGLTTDSLIECLHGS
;
A
#
# COMPACT_ATOMS: atom_id res chain seq x y z
N MET A 1 -17.21 1.84 0.70
CA MET A 1 -16.68 1.21 -0.53
C MET A 1 -17.21 1.93 -1.75
N ASP A 2 -16.34 2.34 -2.67
CA ASP A 2 -16.75 3.04 -3.90
C ASP A 2 -17.27 2.10 -4.99
N PHE A 3 -18.49 2.38 -5.46
CA PHE A 3 -19.20 1.62 -6.50
C PHE A 3 -19.38 2.44 -7.78
N SER A 4 -18.71 3.58 -7.90
CA SER A 4 -18.75 4.40 -9.10
C SER A 4 -18.14 3.69 -10.31
N LYS A 5 -18.57 4.11 -11.50
CA LYS A 5 -18.05 3.57 -12.77
C LYS A 5 -16.56 3.84 -12.98
N SER A 6 -15.99 4.87 -12.36
CA SER A 6 -14.56 5.17 -12.45
C SER A 6 -13.72 4.32 -11.50
N PHE A 7 -14.33 3.59 -10.56
CA PHE A 7 -13.58 2.77 -9.63
C PHE A 7 -13.88 1.28 -9.77
N ALA A 8 -15.16 0.90 -9.74
CA ALA A 8 -15.59 -0.48 -9.89
C ALA A 8 -15.28 -1.03 -11.31
N PRO A 9 -15.03 -2.34 -11.46
CA PRO A 9 -15.22 -3.42 -10.48
C PRO A 9 -14.04 -3.61 -9.51
N LEU A 10 -14.29 -4.28 -8.39
CA LEU A 10 -13.32 -4.56 -7.31
C LEU A 10 -12.64 -5.93 -7.42
N VAL A 11 -12.76 -6.62 -8.55
CA VAL A 11 -12.25 -8.00 -8.73
C VAL A 11 -10.74 -8.07 -8.52
N ASN A 12 -10.00 -7.07 -9.00
CA ASN A 12 -8.56 -7.00 -8.82
C ASN A 12 -8.14 -6.58 -7.40
N ASP A 13 -9.10 -6.19 -6.57
CA ASP A 13 -8.89 -5.68 -5.21
C ASP A 13 -9.30 -6.71 -4.14
N GLU A 14 -9.79 -7.90 -4.53
CA GLU A 14 -10.30 -8.93 -3.62
C GLU A 14 -9.30 -9.28 -2.52
N ARG A 15 -8.04 -9.54 -2.88
CA ARG A 15 -6.96 -9.80 -1.91
C ARG A 15 -6.86 -8.70 -0.85
N ALA A 16 -6.85 -7.43 -1.27
CA ALA A 16 -6.72 -6.30 -0.35
C ALA A 16 -7.94 -6.17 0.59
N LEU A 17 -9.14 -6.51 0.10
CA LEU A 17 -10.36 -6.54 0.91
C LEU A 17 -10.40 -7.74 1.86
N GLU A 18 -9.78 -8.87 1.50
CA GLU A 18 -9.59 -10.02 2.40
C GLU A 18 -8.60 -9.68 3.52
N GLU A 19 -7.47 -9.03 3.20
CA GLU A 19 -6.53 -8.50 4.21
C GLU A 19 -7.20 -7.50 5.15
N LEU A 20 -8.09 -6.64 4.63
CA LEU A 20 -8.91 -5.74 5.44
C LEU A 20 -9.84 -6.48 6.38
N ALA A 21 -10.49 -7.55 5.91
CA ALA A 21 -11.34 -8.40 6.75
C ALA A 21 -10.52 -9.07 7.86
N THR A 22 -9.36 -9.64 7.55
CA THR A 22 -8.46 -10.28 8.52
C THR A 22 -7.98 -9.27 9.57
N ALA A 23 -7.48 -8.11 9.15
CA ALA A 23 -6.98 -7.08 10.07
C ALA A 23 -8.08 -6.54 10.98
N THR A 24 -9.29 -6.34 10.44
CA THR A 24 -10.44 -5.87 11.22
C THR A 24 -10.83 -6.90 12.28
N ALA A 25 -10.81 -8.20 11.94
CA ALA A 25 -11.06 -9.27 12.89
C ALA A 25 -10.01 -9.29 14.01
N GLU A 26 -8.73 -9.23 13.66
CA GLU A 26 -7.62 -9.23 14.61
C GLU A 26 -7.66 -8.01 15.55
N LEU A 27 -7.84 -6.80 15.00
CA LEU A 27 -7.96 -5.57 15.79
C LEU A 27 -9.16 -5.62 16.75
N ALA A 28 -10.31 -6.11 16.29
CA ALA A 28 -11.49 -6.25 17.13
C ALA A 28 -11.32 -7.28 18.26
N GLN A 29 -10.48 -8.29 18.06
CA GLN A 29 -10.21 -9.32 19.05
C GLN A 29 -9.13 -8.91 20.06
N ARG A 30 -8.12 -8.15 19.63
CA ARG A 30 -6.93 -7.90 20.46
C ARG A 30 -6.81 -6.48 21.00
N GLU A 31 -7.33 -5.49 20.27
CA GLU A 31 -7.09 -4.08 20.59
C GLU A 31 -8.37 -3.30 20.89
N TRP A 32 -9.42 -3.45 20.08
CA TRP A 32 -10.61 -2.64 20.22
C TRP A 32 -11.48 -3.12 21.38
N GLN A 33 -11.99 -2.17 22.15
CA GLN A 33 -12.87 -2.45 23.28
C GLN A 33 -14.23 -2.93 22.78
N ALA A 34 -14.66 -4.11 23.23
CA ALA A 34 -15.98 -4.62 22.94
C ALA A 34 -17.07 -3.79 23.66
N PRO A 35 -18.27 -3.65 23.08
CA PRO A 35 -18.69 -4.22 21.80
C PRO A 35 -18.16 -3.44 20.58
N VAL A 36 -17.81 -4.15 19.52
CA VAL A 36 -17.39 -3.56 18.23
C VAL A 36 -18.55 -3.66 17.24
N GLU A 37 -19.01 -2.53 16.71
CA GLU A 37 -20.00 -2.50 15.63
C GLU A 37 -19.30 -2.27 14.28
N ILE A 38 -19.63 -3.10 13.28
CA ILE A 38 -19.05 -3.00 11.94
C ILE A 38 -20.15 -2.78 10.92
N LEU A 39 -19.95 -1.75 10.09
CA LEU A 39 -20.85 -1.37 9.03
C LEU A 39 -20.10 -1.24 7.70
N TRP A 40 -20.67 -1.82 6.65
CA TRP A 40 -20.17 -1.69 5.28
C TRP A 40 -21.16 -0.89 4.44
N SER A 41 -20.75 0.30 3.99
CA SER A 41 -21.59 1.20 3.20
C SER A 41 -21.05 1.43 1.78
N ARG A 42 -21.95 1.81 0.88
CA ARG A 42 -21.63 2.19 -0.51
C ARG A 42 -21.33 3.68 -0.59
N ILE A 43 -20.33 4.04 -1.38
CA ILE A 43 -20.11 5.39 -1.89
C ILE A 43 -20.71 5.43 -3.29
N GLN A 44 -21.74 6.25 -3.48
CA GLN A 44 -22.52 6.33 -4.71
C GLN A 44 -23.23 7.69 -4.84
N THR A 45 -23.97 7.91 -5.93
CA THR A 45 -24.73 9.15 -6.24
C THR A 45 -25.53 9.76 -5.06
N ALA A 46 -26.00 8.91 -4.15
CA ALA A 46 -26.67 9.31 -2.92
C ALA A 46 -26.28 8.36 -1.78
N SER A 47 -25.07 8.52 -1.27
CA SER A 47 -24.52 7.68 -0.18
C SER A 47 -25.41 7.68 1.07
N LEU A 48 -26.07 8.81 1.38
CA LEU A 48 -26.95 9.01 2.54
C LEU A 48 -28.15 8.04 2.64
N ILE A 49 -28.64 7.52 1.52
CA ILE A 49 -29.82 6.64 1.47
C ILE A 49 -29.47 5.22 0.99
N SER A 50 -28.18 4.91 0.91
CA SER A 50 -27.73 3.61 0.42
C SER A 50 -27.96 2.52 1.47
N SER A 51 -28.58 1.41 1.06
CA SER A 51 -28.61 0.21 1.90
C SER A 51 -27.18 -0.29 2.13
N PRO A 52 -26.86 -0.76 3.35
CA PRO A 52 -25.54 -1.30 3.63
C PRO A 52 -25.25 -2.51 2.74
N LEU A 53 -23.97 -2.72 2.43
CA LEU A 53 -23.50 -3.82 1.60
C LEU A 53 -23.66 -5.17 2.30
N CYS A 54 -23.46 -5.14 3.61
CA CYS A 54 -23.63 -6.27 4.51
C CYS A 54 -24.41 -5.78 5.73
N GLY A 55 -25.23 -6.65 6.32
CA GLY A 55 -25.97 -6.28 7.53
C GLY A 55 -24.99 -5.82 8.63
N PRO A 56 -25.31 -4.73 9.37
CA PRO A 56 -24.49 -4.35 10.51
C PRO A 56 -24.44 -5.53 11.48
N PHE A 57 -23.27 -5.78 12.05
CA PHE A 57 -23.13 -6.80 13.08
C PHE A 57 -22.24 -6.29 14.20
N GLN A 58 -22.58 -6.74 15.41
CA GLN A 58 -21.90 -6.40 16.64
C GLN A 58 -21.10 -7.60 17.12
N PHE A 59 -19.83 -7.36 17.44
CA PHE A 59 -18.96 -8.34 18.05
C PHE A 59 -18.85 -8.05 19.55
N GLN A 60 -19.05 -9.10 20.36
CA GLN A 60 -18.84 -9.08 21.80
C GLN A 60 -17.78 -10.10 22.15
N GLN A 61 -16.77 -9.69 22.91
CA GLN A 61 -15.79 -10.63 23.45
C GLN A 61 -16.41 -11.38 24.65
N SER A 62 -16.54 -12.70 24.54
CA SER A 62 -16.92 -13.56 25.66
C SER A 62 -15.68 -14.19 26.28
N LEU A 63 -15.49 -14.02 27.60
CA LEU A 63 -14.45 -14.73 28.37
C LEU A 63 -14.76 -16.23 28.50
N ILE A 64 -16.00 -16.64 28.27
CA ILE A 64 -16.42 -18.05 28.32
C ILE A 64 -16.45 -18.55 26.87
N LYS A 65 -15.51 -19.42 26.52
CA LYS A 65 -15.58 -20.22 25.29
C LYS A 65 -16.83 -21.10 25.35
N ARG A 66 -17.89 -20.68 24.67
CA ARG A 66 -18.97 -21.59 24.27
C ARG A 66 -18.50 -22.31 23.01
N ASP A 67 -19.00 -23.52 22.75
CA ASP A 67 -18.60 -24.41 21.63
C ASP A 67 -18.77 -23.82 20.21
N ASN A 68 -19.16 -22.55 20.11
CA ASN A 68 -19.21 -21.73 18.91
C ASN A 68 -18.27 -20.54 19.13
N ASP A 69 -17.01 -20.67 18.72
CA ASP A 69 -15.98 -19.64 18.90
C ASP A 69 -16.38 -18.38 18.09
N ASP A 70 -16.88 -17.34 18.78
CA ASP A 70 -17.37 -16.10 18.16
C ASP A 70 -16.27 -15.37 17.34
N SER A 71 -15.00 -15.68 17.62
CA SER A 71 -13.81 -15.15 16.94
C SER A 71 -13.69 -15.64 15.49
N ALA A 72 -13.76 -16.96 15.26
CA ALA A 72 -13.77 -17.56 13.93
C ALA A 72 -14.99 -17.09 13.12
N GLN A 73 -16.15 -16.95 13.79
CA GLN A 73 -17.35 -16.44 13.16
C GLN A 73 -17.22 -14.98 12.69
N MET A 74 -16.43 -14.15 13.37
CA MET A 74 -16.20 -12.77 12.95
C MET A 74 -15.38 -12.70 11.66
N ALA A 75 -14.25 -13.40 11.61
CA ALA A 75 -13.42 -13.47 10.41
C ALA A 75 -14.22 -14.04 9.24
N ASP A 76 -14.94 -15.14 9.44
CA ASP A 76 -15.78 -15.76 8.41
C ASP A 76 -16.87 -14.81 7.89
N LYS A 77 -17.54 -14.06 8.78
CA LYS A 77 -18.54 -13.05 8.40
C LYS A 77 -17.92 -11.91 7.59
N LEU A 78 -16.75 -11.42 7.99
CA LEU A 78 -16.04 -10.36 7.27
C LEU A 78 -15.58 -10.82 5.89
N HIS A 79 -15.00 -12.03 5.78
CA HIS A 79 -14.63 -12.60 4.48
C HIS A 79 -15.84 -12.86 3.59
N ALA A 80 -16.95 -13.36 4.13
CA ALA A 80 -18.20 -13.54 3.39
C ALA A 80 -18.73 -12.19 2.88
N CYS A 81 -18.64 -11.13 3.69
CA CYS A 81 -18.99 -9.78 3.29
C CYS A 81 -18.09 -9.27 2.16
N THR A 82 -16.76 -9.44 2.26
CA THR A 82 -15.81 -9.10 1.19
C THR A 82 -16.20 -9.75 -0.13
N LYS A 83 -16.48 -11.06 -0.14
CA LYS A 83 -16.90 -11.79 -1.35
C LYS A 83 -18.21 -11.25 -1.92
N ALA A 84 -19.18 -10.91 -1.06
CA ALA A 84 -20.44 -10.31 -1.48
C ALA A 84 -20.22 -8.93 -2.11
N VAL A 85 -19.35 -8.10 -1.55
CA VAL A 85 -18.97 -6.77 -2.06
C VAL A 85 -18.30 -6.88 -3.42
N VAL A 86 -17.30 -7.76 -3.56
CA VAL A 86 -16.61 -7.99 -4.84
C VAL A 86 -17.61 -8.44 -5.90
N ARG A 87 -18.45 -9.43 -5.59
CA ARG A 87 -19.49 -9.91 -6.50
C ARG A 87 -20.46 -8.80 -6.90
N ALA A 88 -20.97 -8.03 -5.94
CA ALA A 88 -21.87 -6.91 -6.22
C ALA A 88 -21.23 -5.84 -7.12
N SER A 89 -19.94 -5.53 -6.93
CA SER A 89 -19.22 -4.53 -7.73
C SER A 89 -19.14 -4.87 -9.23
N THR A 90 -19.23 -6.17 -9.56
CA THR A 90 -19.22 -6.62 -10.95
C THR A 90 -20.53 -6.33 -11.68
N ALA A 91 -21.66 -6.31 -10.96
CA ALA A 91 -22.97 -6.08 -11.55
C ALA A 91 -23.10 -4.63 -12.02
N GLY A 92 -23.27 -4.40 -13.32
CA GLY A 92 -23.38 -3.05 -13.89
C GLY A 92 -24.56 -2.24 -13.33
N SER A 93 -25.62 -2.90 -12.86
CA SER A 93 -26.77 -2.29 -12.18
C SER A 93 -26.43 -1.67 -10.82
N GLU A 94 -25.40 -2.18 -10.15
CA GLU A 94 -24.93 -1.67 -8.85
C GLU A 94 -23.96 -0.49 -9.03
N ARG A 95 -23.51 -0.21 -10.26
CA ARG A 95 -22.50 0.83 -10.52
C ARG A 95 -23.12 2.20 -10.70
N SER A 96 -22.66 3.14 -9.90
CA SER A 96 -23.19 4.50 -9.85
C SER A 96 -22.52 5.41 -10.88
N ALA A 97 -23.26 6.39 -11.40
CA ALA A 97 -22.70 7.38 -12.32
C ALA A 97 -21.83 8.43 -11.62
N TYR A 98 -22.09 8.68 -10.34
CA TYR A 98 -21.47 9.72 -9.52
C TYR A 98 -20.91 9.12 -8.23
N THR A 99 -19.94 9.79 -7.64
CA THR A 99 -19.20 9.39 -6.43
C THR A 99 -19.33 10.49 -5.38
N ASP A 100 -20.14 10.26 -4.34
CA ASP A 100 -20.35 11.20 -3.22
C ASP A 100 -19.55 10.74 -1.99
N ILE A 101 -18.25 11.03 -2.00
CA ILE A 101 -17.30 10.64 -0.95
C ILE A 101 -17.57 11.44 0.32
N SER A 102 -17.70 12.76 0.21
CA SER A 102 -17.96 13.65 1.33
C SER A 102 -19.26 13.29 2.05
N GLY A 103 -20.34 12.97 1.31
CA GLY A 103 -21.58 12.49 1.90
C GLY A 103 -21.47 11.12 2.55
N ALA A 104 -20.66 10.20 1.99
CA ALA A 104 -20.42 8.90 2.61
C ALA A 104 -19.62 9.02 3.93
N VAL A 105 -18.60 9.88 3.96
CA VAL A 105 -17.81 10.14 5.18
C VAL A 105 -18.66 10.81 6.24
N ALA A 106 -19.46 11.82 5.86
CA ALA A 106 -20.38 12.49 6.78
C ALA A 106 -21.41 11.50 7.38
N LEU A 107 -21.96 10.60 6.57
CA LEU A 107 -22.86 9.55 7.05
C LEU A 107 -22.17 8.61 8.04
N ALA A 108 -20.95 8.16 7.72
CA ALA A 108 -20.21 7.26 8.60
C ALA A 108 -19.89 7.93 9.95
N ALA A 109 -19.52 9.21 9.95
CA ALA A 109 -19.29 9.98 11.16
C ALA A 109 -20.59 10.16 11.97
N ASP A 110 -21.71 10.45 11.31
CA ASP A 110 -23.03 10.60 11.93
C ASP A 110 -23.52 9.29 12.58
N GLN A 111 -23.41 8.17 11.86
CA GLN A 111 -23.75 6.84 12.38
C GLN A 111 -22.91 6.46 13.60
N GLY A 112 -21.65 6.90 13.64
CA GLY A 112 -20.77 6.70 14.79
C GLY A 112 -21.01 7.65 15.96
N GLN A 113 -21.90 8.67 15.86
CA GLN A 113 -22.04 9.69 16.92
C GLN A 113 -22.42 9.12 18.27
N SER A 114 -23.28 8.10 18.31
CA SER A 114 -23.74 7.46 19.55
C SER A 114 -22.68 6.60 20.24
N VAL A 115 -21.58 6.27 19.55
CA VAL A 115 -20.49 5.46 20.10
C VAL A 115 -19.54 6.35 20.90
N LEU A 116 -19.34 6.03 22.18
CA LEU A 116 -18.46 6.76 23.09
C LEU A 116 -16.96 6.36 22.98
N GLY A 117 -16.67 5.24 22.31
CA GLY A 117 -15.32 4.71 22.13
C GLY A 117 -14.61 5.24 20.86
N PRO A 118 -13.39 4.73 20.58
CA PRO A 118 -12.67 5.04 19.35
C PRO A 118 -13.48 4.69 18.10
N LYS A 119 -13.39 5.53 17.07
CA LYS A 119 -14.13 5.39 15.82
C LYS A 119 -13.17 5.26 14.66
N TYR A 120 -13.47 4.36 13.74
CA TYR A 120 -12.61 4.02 12.61
C TYR A 120 -13.40 4.13 11.31
N ILE A 121 -12.83 4.79 10.30
CA ILE A 121 -13.42 4.89 8.97
C ILE A 121 -12.42 4.37 7.95
N VAL A 122 -12.79 3.34 7.19
CA VAL A 122 -11.99 2.83 6.07
C VAL A 122 -12.68 3.21 4.76
N ILE A 123 -11.97 3.96 3.92
CA ILE A 123 -12.49 4.47 2.65
C ILE A 123 -11.71 3.79 1.52
N VAL A 124 -12.43 3.04 0.68
CA VAL A 124 -11.87 2.39 -0.52
C VAL A 124 -12.39 3.10 -1.77
N SER A 125 -11.53 3.83 -2.48
CA SER A 125 -11.90 4.67 -3.64
C SER A 125 -10.67 5.09 -4.47
N ASP A 126 -10.89 5.63 -5.68
CA ASP A 126 -9.90 6.42 -6.43
C ASP A 126 -9.83 7.89 -5.94
N PHE A 127 -10.67 8.23 -4.96
CA PHE A 127 -10.83 9.53 -4.34
C PHE A 127 -11.25 10.65 -5.30
N LYS A 128 -11.81 10.28 -6.45
CA LYS A 128 -12.43 11.20 -7.38
C LYS A 128 -13.87 11.44 -6.95
N GLU A 129 -14.10 12.54 -6.24
CA GLU A 129 -15.46 12.98 -5.98
C GLU A 129 -16.06 13.61 -7.24
N ASP A 130 -17.19 13.07 -7.67
CA ASP A 130 -17.98 13.56 -8.81
C ASP A 130 -19.45 13.55 -8.41
N LEU A 131 -20.05 14.72 -8.28
CA LEU A 131 -21.41 14.86 -7.78
C LEU A 131 -22.38 15.18 -8.93
N PRO A 132 -23.66 14.80 -8.80
CA PRO A 132 -24.70 15.26 -9.70
C PRO A 132 -24.66 16.78 -9.90
N PRO A 133 -25.02 17.28 -11.10
CA PRO A 133 -25.06 18.71 -11.37
C PRO A 133 -25.81 19.48 -10.28
N ARG A 134 -25.24 20.60 -9.84
CA ARG A 134 -25.77 21.50 -8.80
C ARG A 134 -25.72 20.96 -7.37
N LYS A 135 -25.30 19.72 -7.12
CA LYS A 135 -24.90 19.28 -5.77
C LYS A 135 -23.51 19.85 -5.45
N ARG A 136 -23.29 20.15 -4.17
CA ARG A 136 -22.00 20.57 -3.63
C ARG A 136 -21.52 19.53 -2.62
N PRO A 137 -20.20 19.34 -2.46
CA PRO A 137 -19.66 18.48 -1.40
C PRO A 137 -20.18 18.91 -0.04
N ILE A 138 -20.50 17.93 0.80
CA ILE A 138 -20.89 18.20 2.18
C ILE A 138 -19.66 18.68 2.95
N ARG A 139 -19.85 19.68 3.82
CA ARG A 139 -18.79 20.11 4.72
C ARG A 139 -18.57 19.02 5.76
N LEU A 140 -17.36 18.45 5.77
CA LEU A 140 -16.98 17.41 6.70
C LEU A 140 -16.87 17.96 8.12
N GLN A 141 -17.36 17.18 9.08
CA GLN A 141 -17.16 17.39 10.50
C GLN A 141 -16.92 16.03 11.14
N LEU A 142 -15.75 15.87 11.73
CA LEU A 142 -15.24 14.65 12.35
C LEU A 142 -14.97 14.94 13.82
N ASN A 143 -15.12 13.92 14.66
CA ASN A 143 -14.97 13.95 16.11
C ASN A 143 -13.90 12.95 16.57
N GLY A 144 -12.70 13.04 15.97
CA GLY A 144 -11.57 12.22 16.36
C GLY A 144 -11.54 10.81 15.74
N GLU A 145 -12.27 10.59 14.64
CA GLU A 145 -12.18 9.33 13.88
C GLU A 145 -10.75 9.10 13.38
N ARG A 146 -10.33 7.83 13.40
CA ARG A 146 -9.09 7.36 12.75
C ARG A 146 -9.42 6.84 11.37
N ILE A 147 -8.80 7.39 10.34
CA ILE A 147 -9.19 7.16 8.95
C ILE A 147 -8.09 6.46 8.18
N LEU A 148 -8.47 5.38 7.48
CA LEU A 148 -7.63 4.69 6.53
C LEU A 148 -8.17 4.88 5.10
N LEU A 149 -7.34 5.45 4.24
CA LEU A 149 -7.60 5.65 2.82
C LEU A 149 -6.95 4.51 2.02
N LEU A 150 -7.75 3.59 1.51
CA LEU A 150 -7.28 2.53 0.62
C LEU A 150 -7.54 2.94 -0.83
N HIS A 151 -6.48 3.10 -1.61
CA HIS A 151 -6.60 3.72 -2.93
C HIS A 151 -5.94 2.96 -4.06
N ARG A 152 -6.46 3.18 -5.27
CA ARG A 152 -5.77 2.92 -6.53
C ARG A 152 -6.21 3.93 -7.57
N LEU A 153 -5.54 3.96 -8.71
CA LEU A 153 -6.00 4.73 -9.87
C LEU A 153 -7.39 4.22 -10.32
N GLY A 154 -8.23 5.16 -10.74
CA GLY A 154 -9.51 4.86 -11.36
C GLY A 154 -9.35 4.22 -12.75
N THR A 155 -10.44 3.65 -13.26
CA THR A 155 -10.59 3.03 -14.58
C THR A 155 -10.99 4.04 -15.67
N GLU A 156 -10.69 5.32 -15.43
CA GLU A 156 -11.12 6.43 -16.27
C GLU A 156 -10.46 6.44 -17.66
N ARG A 157 -11.21 6.87 -18.69
CA ARG A 157 -10.76 6.85 -20.10
C ARG A 157 -9.55 7.75 -20.36
N THR A 158 -9.39 8.81 -19.58
CA THR A 158 -8.20 9.64 -19.57
C THR A 158 -7.42 9.28 -18.32
N PRO A 159 -6.30 8.57 -18.42
CA PRO A 159 -5.52 8.18 -17.25
C PRO A 159 -5.07 9.42 -16.50
N LEU A 160 -5.41 9.50 -15.21
CA LEU A 160 -4.82 10.48 -14.32
C LEU A 160 -3.32 10.20 -14.24
N THR A 161 -2.48 11.24 -14.16
CA THR A 161 -1.07 11.00 -13.86
C THR A 161 -0.92 10.52 -12.42
N LEU A 162 0.11 9.72 -12.15
CA LEU A 162 0.42 9.30 -10.78
C LEU A 162 0.60 10.52 -9.84
N VAL A 163 1.20 11.60 -10.34
CA VAL A 163 1.38 12.87 -9.62
C VAL A 163 0.02 13.45 -9.19
N ASP A 164 -0.92 13.54 -10.13
CA ASP A 164 -2.26 14.08 -9.85
C ASP A 164 -3.03 13.23 -8.83
N HIS A 165 -2.82 11.91 -8.88
CA HIS A 165 -3.45 10.96 -7.96
C HIS A 165 -2.89 11.12 -6.55
N LEU A 166 -1.57 11.21 -6.41
CA LEU A 166 -0.93 11.44 -5.12
C LEU A 166 -1.29 12.81 -4.55
N ALA A 167 -1.36 13.84 -5.39
CA ALA A 167 -1.83 15.17 -4.99
C ALA A 167 -3.29 15.13 -4.51
N ARG A 168 -4.16 14.37 -5.19
CA ARG A 168 -5.54 14.11 -4.76
C ARG A 168 -5.56 13.43 -3.39
N MET A 169 -4.69 12.47 -3.14
CA MET A 169 -4.65 11.76 -1.86
C MET A 169 -4.17 12.63 -0.70
N ARG A 170 -3.19 13.48 -0.97
CA ARG A 170 -2.74 14.49 -0.03
C ARG A 170 -3.86 15.47 0.34
N ARG A 171 -4.58 16.01 -0.65
CA ARG A 171 -5.71 16.94 -0.41
C ARG A 171 -6.80 16.31 0.44
N TRP A 172 -7.18 15.06 0.18
CA TRP A 172 -8.15 14.35 1.02
C TRP A 172 -7.63 14.12 2.44
N SER A 173 -6.35 13.73 2.57
CA SER A 173 -5.74 13.53 3.89
C SER A 173 -5.71 14.82 4.72
N GLU A 174 -5.37 15.95 4.10
CA GLU A 174 -5.38 17.28 4.72
C GLU A 174 -6.81 17.70 5.10
N ALA A 175 -7.77 17.60 4.17
CA ALA A 175 -9.16 17.97 4.42
C ALA A 175 -9.81 17.16 5.55
N LEU A 176 -9.49 15.86 5.67
CA LEU A 176 -10.00 15.01 6.76
C LEU A 176 -9.37 15.38 8.11
N ARG A 177 -8.07 15.71 8.14
CA ARG A 177 -7.42 16.22 9.37
C ARG A 177 -8.02 17.56 9.80
N GLU A 178 -8.19 18.49 8.86
CA GLU A 178 -8.83 19.79 9.10
C GLU A 178 -10.28 19.65 9.58
N ALA A 179 -10.99 18.61 9.12
CA ALA A 179 -12.35 18.31 9.54
C ALA A 179 -12.45 17.72 10.95
N GLY A 180 -11.34 17.32 11.58
CA GLY A 180 -11.31 16.80 12.95
C GLY A 180 -10.94 15.32 13.09
N ALA A 181 -10.39 14.67 12.07
CA ALA A 181 -9.86 13.31 12.19
C ALA A 181 -8.69 13.25 13.19
N ALA A 182 -8.64 12.23 14.05
CA ALA A 182 -7.53 12.03 14.97
C ALA A 182 -6.26 11.56 14.25
N SER A 183 -6.43 10.72 13.23
CA SER A 183 -5.34 10.29 12.34
C SER A 183 -5.88 10.00 10.94
N VAL A 184 -5.02 10.18 9.94
CA VAL A 184 -5.31 9.80 8.56
C VAL A 184 -4.07 9.14 7.97
N ALA A 185 -4.23 7.89 7.55
CA ALA A 185 -3.23 7.10 6.83
C ALA A 185 -3.78 6.73 5.45
N ALA A 186 -2.91 6.67 4.45
CA ALA A 186 -3.23 6.25 3.09
C ALA A 186 -2.35 5.07 2.69
N LEU A 187 -2.96 4.03 2.13
CA LEU A 187 -2.28 2.85 1.61
C LEU A 187 -2.80 2.55 0.20
N PRO A 188 -1.90 2.30 -0.78
CA PRO A 188 -2.35 1.76 -2.04
C PRO A 188 -2.88 0.34 -1.86
N LEU A 189 -4.03 0.03 -2.47
CA LEU A 189 -4.69 -1.29 -2.39
C LEU A 189 -3.76 -2.43 -2.77
N SER A 190 -2.89 -2.21 -3.76
CA SER A 190 -1.91 -3.20 -4.18
C SER A 190 -0.97 -3.60 -3.03
N SER A 191 -0.63 -2.67 -2.15
CA SER A 191 0.34 -2.82 -1.06
C SER A 191 -0.26 -3.28 0.28
N VAL A 192 -1.58 -3.42 0.36
CA VAL A 192 -2.29 -3.74 1.60
C VAL A 192 -1.88 -5.13 2.12
N THR A 193 -1.68 -5.19 3.43
CA THR A 193 -1.53 -6.41 4.23
C THR A 193 -2.21 -6.22 5.58
N GLU A 194 -2.51 -7.32 6.27
CA GLU A 194 -3.04 -7.32 7.62
C GLU A 194 -2.27 -6.37 8.55
N GLN A 195 -0.94 -6.49 8.60
CA GLN A 195 -0.11 -5.70 9.51
C GLN A 195 -0.07 -4.21 9.15
N ARG A 196 -0.13 -3.86 7.86
CA ARG A 196 -0.18 -2.44 7.44
C ARG A 196 -1.49 -1.79 7.87
N ILE A 197 -2.61 -2.51 7.78
CA ILE A 197 -3.90 -2.03 8.27
C ILE A 197 -3.92 -1.95 9.79
N ALA A 198 -3.40 -2.97 10.47
CA ALA A 198 -3.29 -3.01 11.93
C ALA A 198 -2.47 -1.83 12.45
N ARG A 199 -1.33 -1.49 11.82
CA ARG A 199 -0.52 -0.31 12.17
C ARG A 199 -1.24 1.02 11.87
N ALA A 200 -2.01 1.09 10.79
CA ALA A 200 -2.72 2.30 10.41
C ALA A 200 -3.91 2.60 11.35
N LEU A 201 -4.58 1.58 11.87
CA LEU A 201 -5.79 1.71 12.69
C LEU A 201 -5.55 1.45 14.19
N GLY A 202 -4.50 0.71 14.54
CA GLY A 202 -4.16 0.29 15.89
C GLY A 202 -3.78 1.43 16.83
N SER A 203 -3.77 1.14 18.12
CA SER A 203 -3.50 2.11 19.19
C SER A 203 -2.04 2.17 19.66
N GLY A 204 -1.22 1.18 19.28
CA GLY A 204 0.16 0.99 19.72
C GLY A 204 1.24 1.75 18.93
N THR A 205 2.49 1.50 19.30
CA THR A 205 3.69 1.92 18.56
C THR A 205 3.67 1.27 17.18
N LYS A 206 3.94 2.06 16.14
CA LYS A 206 3.88 1.62 14.74
C LYS A 206 5.17 0.91 14.34
N GLU A 207 5.44 -0.19 15.04
CA GLU A 207 6.66 -0.99 14.88
C GLU A 207 6.62 -1.83 13.60
N GLY A 208 7.78 -2.12 13.03
CA GLY A 208 7.92 -2.99 11.86
C GLY A 208 8.92 -2.44 10.85
N THR A 209 9.15 -3.21 9.79
CA THR A 209 10.03 -2.81 8.69
C THR A 209 9.34 -3.02 7.35
N ASP A 210 9.23 -1.97 6.56
CA ASP A 210 8.67 -1.98 5.22
C ASP A 210 9.78 -1.90 4.19
N VAL A 211 9.87 -2.94 3.36
CA VAL A 211 10.88 -3.09 2.32
C VAL A 211 10.21 -3.07 0.95
N VAL A 212 10.66 -2.18 0.07
CA VAL A 212 10.15 -2.10 -1.29
C VAL A 212 11.30 -2.30 -2.27
N VAL A 213 11.24 -3.38 -3.03
CA VAL A 213 12.13 -3.65 -4.15
C VAL A 213 11.50 -3.06 -5.42
N LEU A 214 12.09 -1.98 -5.92
CA LEU A 214 11.72 -1.32 -7.16
C LEU A 214 12.68 -1.75 -8.26
N GLN A 215 12.19 -2.35 -9.35
CA GLN A 215 13.04 -2.77 -10.46
C GLN A 215 12.57 -2.26 -11.81
N ASN A 216 13.48 -1.75 -12.63
CA ASN A 216 13.37 -1.68 -14.09
C ASN A 216 14.65 -2.29 -14.65
N MET A 217 14.61 -3.56 -15.04
CA MET A 217 15.81 -4.31 -15.40
C MET A 217 16.43 -3.78 -16.71
N PRO A 218 17.64 -3.20 -16.65
CA PRO A 218 18.40 -2.82 -17.84
C PRO A 218 18.71 -4.04 -18.72
N ASP A 219 18.94 -3.83 -20.02
CA ASP A 219 19.22 -4.93 -20.96
C ASP A 219 20.58 -5.61 -20.75
N THR A 220 21.50 -5.00 -19.98
CA THR A 220 22.78 -5.60 -19.56
C THR A 220 22.71 -6.23 -18.16
N ALA A 221 21.57 -6.10 -17.47
CA ALA A 221 21.44 -6.60 -16.12
C ALA A 221 21.29 -8.12 -16.11
N ARG A 222 21.87 -8.74 -15.09
CA ARG A 222 21.85 -10.18 -14.83
C ARG A 222 20.63 -10.55 -13.97
N PRO A 223 19.51 -11.04 -14.53
CA PRO A 223 18.26 -11.23 -13.77
C PRO A 223 18.38 -12.27 -12.64
N GLU A 224 19.34 -13.19 -12.75
CA GLU A 224 19.69 -14.13 -11.68
C GLU A 224 20.11 -13.43 -10.38
N MET A 225 20.61 -12.19 -10.45
CA MET A 225 20.97 -11.38 -9.25
C MET A 225 19.75 -11.01 -8.40
N LEU A 226 18.54 -11.07 -8.94
CA LEU A 226 17.32 -10.91 -8.13
C LEU A 226 17.20 -12.02 -7.07
N LYS A 227 17.74 -13.22 -7.32
CA LYS A 227 17.81 -14.29 -6.30
C LYS A 227 18.78 -13.95 -5.18
N THR A 228 19.87 -13.24 -5.49
CA THR A 228 20.79 -12.70 -4.47
C THR A 228 20.09 -11.67 -3.59
N ILE A 229 19.25 -10.80 -4.17
CA ILE A 229 18.41 -9.88 -3.40
C ILE A 229 17.47 -10.68 -2.49
N ALA A 230 16.72 -11.65 -3.01
CA ALA A 230 15.81 -12.48 -2.21
C ALA A 230 16.51 -13.19 -1.04
N ALA A 231 17.66 -13.82 -1.30
CA ALA A 231 18.49 -14.46 -0.27
C ALA A 231 18.97 -13.47 0.80
N THR A 232 19.36 -12.27 0.38
CA THR A 232 19.79 -11.20 1.29
C THR A 232 18.65 -10.69 2.15
N LEU A 233 17.48 -10.42 1.57
CA LEU A 233 16.30 -9.98 2.30
C LEU A 233 15.87 -11.00 3.35
N ASN A 234 15.92 -12.31 3.03
CA ASN A 234 15.65 -13.36 4.02
C ASN A 234 16.67 -13.38 5.18
N LYS A 235 17.93 -13.03 4.93
CA LYS A 235 18.95 -12.92 5.99
C LYS A 235 18.72 -11.66 6.84
N ALA A 236 18.57 -10.50 6.20
CA ALA A 236 18.38 -9.20 6.86
C ALA A 236 17.05 -9.09 7.64
N ALA A 237 15.97 -9.70 7.14
CA ALA A 237 14.66 -9.66 7.78
C ALA A 237 14.62 -10.28 9.20
N ARG A 238 15.65 -11.04 9.59
CA ARG A 238 15.77 -11.61 10.93
C ARG A 238 16.27 -10.61 11.97
N ASP A 239 17.01 -9.60 11.51
CA ASP A 239 17.62 -8.57 12.35
C ASP A 239 16.80 -7.28 12.37
N TRP A 240 15.88 -7.12 11.41
CA TRP A 240 14.96 -6.00 11.33
C TRP A 240 13.81 -6.09 12.33
N GLN A 241 13.25 -4.92 12.67
CA GLN A 241 12.11 -4.86 13.57
C GLN A 241 10.90 -5.54 12.90
N PRO A 242 10.35 -6.61 13.51
CA PRO A 242 9.17 -7.28 12.98
C PRO A 242 7.89 -6.49 13.27
N PRO A 243 6.82 -6.68 12.47
CA PRO A 243 6.78 -7.51 11.26
C PRO A 243 7.56 -6.88 10.10
N VAL A 244 8.18 -7.71 9.27
CA VAL A 244 8.85 -7.29 8.03
C VAL A 244 7.91 -7.54 6.86
N THR A 245 7.59 -6.48 6.11
CA THR A 245 6.78 -6.58 4.89
C THR A 245 7.64 -6.28 3.67
N VAL A 246 7.72 -7.21 2.72
CA VAL A 246 8.47 -7.06 1.47
C VAL A 246 7.50 -6.89 0.31
N THR A 247 7.61 -5.79 -0.43
CA THR A 247 6.87 -5.53 -1.67
C THR A 247 7.84 -5.52 -2.84
N TRP A 248 7.57 -6.29 -3.89
CA TRP A 248 8.37 -6.29 -5.12
C TRP A 248 7.57 -5.68 -6.26
N ALA A 249 8.10 -4.64 -6.89
CA ALA A 249 7.40 -3.85 -7.89
C ALA A 249 8.28 -3.50 -9.10
N ASP A 250 7.65 -3.48 -10.27
CA ASP A 250 8.21 -3.15 -11.57
C ASP A 250 7.98 -1.66 -11.88
N LEU A 251 9.06 -0.96 -12.20
CA LEU A 251 9.13 0.46 -12.54
C LEU A 251 8.84 0.63 -14.05
N ARG A 252 7.56 0.73 -14.43
CA ARG A 252 7.16 0.96 -15.83
C ARG A 252 7.07 2.45 -16.18
N ASP A 253 7.20 2.76 -17.47
CA ASP A 253 7.29 4.12 -18.05
C ASP A 253 5.92 4.72 -18.40
N GLU A 254 4.89 4.46 -17.58
CA GLU A 254 3.59 5.09 -17.76
C GLU A 254 3.10 5.64 -16.42
N PRO A 255 2.18 6.63 -16.41
CA PRO A 255 1.47 7.02 -15.19
C PRO A 255 0.65 5.89 -14.54
N ALA A 256 0.78 4.64 -15.00
CA ALA A 256 0.18 3.45 -14.45
C ALA A 256 0.86 3.02 -13.13
N ILE A 257 0.09 2.37 -12.27
CA ILE A 257 0.57 1.79 -11.00
C ILE A 257 1.69 0.79 -11.29
N PRO A 258 2.78 0.77 -10.50
CA PRO A 258 3.82 -0.26 -10.60
C PRO A 258 3.18 -1.65 -10.61
N LEU A 259 3.54 -2.50 -11.58
CA LEU A 259 3.12 -3.89 -11.50
C LEU A 259 3.87 -4.52 -10.34
N GLN A 260 3.16 -5.11 -9.39
CA GLN A 260 3.78 -5.64 -8.19
C GLN A 260 3.31 -7.04 -7.87
N MET A 261 4.21 -7.81 -7.26
CA MET A 261 3.87 -9.06 -6.59
C MET A 261 3.03 -8.75 -5.35
N PRO A 262 2.20 -9.71 -4.89
CA PRO A 262 1.61 -9.62 -3.57
C PRO A 262 2.70 -9.38 -2.51
N PRO A 263 2.50 -8.43 -1.58
CA PRO A 263 3.43 -8.22 -0.47
C PRO A 263 3.56 -9.47 0.39
N LEU A 264 4.78 -9.76 0.83
CA LEU A 264 5.11 -10.88 1.71
C LEU A 264 5.35 -10.39 3.12
N GLU A 265 4.80 -11.08 4.11
CA GLU A 265 5.02 -10.76 5.52
C GLU A 265 5.88 -11.81 6.21
N PHE A 266 6.77 -11.33 7.07
CA PHE A 266 7.63 -12.16 7.90
C PHE A 266 7.61 -11.66 9.33
N THR A 267 7.25 -12.55 10.24
CA THR A 267 7.40 -12.35 11.69
C THR A 267 8.22 -13.52 12.23
N PRO A 268 9.39 -13.29 12.84
CA PRO A 268 10.17 -14.35 13.46
C PRO A 268 9.32 -15.08 14.50
N ARG A 269 9.15 -16.40 14.37
CA ARG A 269 8.49 -17.23 15.38
C ARG A 269 9.52 -18.12 16.06
N LEU A 270 9.46 -18.18 17.40
CA LEU A 270 10.31 -19.05 18.22
C LEU A 270 9.96 -20.55 18.04
N VAL A 271 8.73 -20.86 17.62
CA VAL A 271 8.25 -22.23 17.40
C VAL A 271 7.58 -22.31 16.03
N LYS A 272 7.98 -23.29 15.21
CA LYS A 272 7.34 -23.58 13.92
C LYS A 272 5.94 -24.15 14.20
N ALA A 273 4.89 -23.50 13.70
CA ALA A 273 3.53 -23.99 13.90
C ALA A 273 3.37 -25.37 13.23
N ALA A 274 2.74 -26.32 13.93
CA ALA A 274 2.66 -27.72 13.51
C ALA A 274 1.89 -27.93 12.18
N ASP A 275 1.05 -26.96 11.79
CA ASP A 275 0.15 -27.05 10.63
C ASP A 275 0.46 -26.04 9.50
N SER A 276 1.68 -25.51 9.40
CA SER A 276 2.00 -24.56 8.32
C SER A 276 2.20 -25.29 6.98
N SER A 277 1.11 -25.65 6.30
CA SER A 277 1.09 -25.98 4.88
C SER A 277 1.41 -24.76 3.98
N SER A 278 1.55 -23.57 4.56
CA SER A 278 2.04 -22.37 3.92
C SER A 278 3.52 -22.50 3.55
N GLN A 279 3.86 -22.20 2.30
CA GLN A 279 5.25 -22.04 1.85
C GLN A 279 6.00 -21.10 2.79
N ASP A 280 7.26 -21.43 3.08
CA ASP A 280 8.07 -20.60 3.97
C ASP A 280 8.50 -19.30 3.29
N PHE A 281 8.75 -18.26 4.09
CA PHE A 281 9.18 -16.94 3.63
C PHE A 281 10.34 -16.95 2.61
N PRO A 282 11.43 -17.73 2.78
CA PRO A 282 12.49 -17.78 1.77
C PRO A 282 12.03 -18.39 0.44
N THR A 283 11.14 -19.38 0.44
CA THR A 283 10.58 -19.94 -0.80
C THR A 283 9.76 -18.88 -1.53
N LEU A 284 8.86 -18.19 -0.82
CA LEU A 284 8.03 -17.14 -1.40
C LEU A 284 8.86 -15.97 -1.95
N LEU A 285 9.91 -15.54 -1.25
CA LEU A 285 10.82 -14.50 -1.74
C LEU A 285 11.52 -14.91 -3.04
N ASN A 286 11.95 -16.18 -3.13
CA ASN A 286 12.56 -16.71 -4.35
C ASN A 286 11.55 -16.78 -5.50
N GLU A 287 10.31 -17.20 -5.23
CA GLU A 287 9.24 -17.20 -6.24
C GLU A 287 8.91 -15.79 -6.73
N CYS A 288 8.90 -14.78 -5.83
CA CYS A 288 8.80 -13.38 -6.22
C CYS A 288 9.96 -12.97 -7.13
N ALA A 289 11.21 -13.28 -6.76
CA ALA A 289 12.37 -12.96 -7.60
C ALA A 289 12.27 -13.63 -8.98
N GLU A 290 11.90 -14.91 -9.05
CA GLU A 290 11.72 -15.65 -10.31
C GLU A 290 10.56 -15.10 -11.16
N GLY A 291 9.44 -14.77 -10.52
CA GLY A 291 8.31 -14.10 -11.17
C GLY A 291 8.74 -12.77 -11.78
N MET A 292 9.56 -12.02 -11.04
CA MET A 292 10.05 -10.70 -11.45
C MET A 292 11.10 -10.76 -12.57
N GLN A 293 11.83 -11.87 -12.72
CA GLN A 293 12.72 -12.11 -13.87
C GLN A 293 11.98 -12.22 -15.20
N ARG A 294 10.70 -12.60 -15.17
CA ARG A 294 9.87 -12.72 -16.38
C ARG A 294 9.41 -11.38 -16.92
N PHE A 295 9.54 -10.30 -16.15
CA PHE A 295 9.31 -8.95 -16.65
C PHE A 295 10.49 -8.51 -17.51
N LEU A 296 10.18 -8.13 -18.75
CA LEU A 296 11.14 -8.03 -19.85
C LEU A 296 12.27 -7.01 -19.57
N PRO A 297 13.54 -7.41 -19.70
CA PRO A 297 14.67 -6.47 -19.77
C PRO A 297 14.51 -5.52 -20.96
N GLY A 298 14.85 -4.24 -20.76
CA GLY A 298 14.75 -3.22 -21.83
C GLY A 298 13.38 -2.57 -21.99
N ALA A 299 12.50 -2.70 -20.99
CA ALA A 299 11.35 -1.83 -20.86
C ALA A 299 11.80 -0.35 -20.79
N ARG A 300 10.94 0.55 -21.27
CA ARG A 300 11.22 1.99 -21.39
C ARG A 300 11.59 2.64 -20.04
N LEU A 301 11.99 3.91 -20.04
CA LEU A 301 12.60 4.61 -18.90
C LEU A 301 11.69 4.58 -17.65
N GLY A 302 11.95 3.69 -16.69
CA GLY A 302 11.11 3.59 -15.48
C GLY A 302 11.05 4.86 -14.63
N ASP A 303 9.86 5.22 -14.16
CA ASP A 303 9.62 6.39 -13.29
C ASP A 303 9.97 6.09 -11.82
N VAL A 304 11.27 6.11 -11.53
CA VAL A 304 11.81 5.89 -10.18
C VAL A 304 11.22 6.89 -9.17
N ALA A 305 11.17 8.18 -9.53
CA ALA A 305 10.69 9.23 -8.64
C ALA A 305 9.20 9.10 -8.32
N GLY A 306 8.35 8.87 -9.33
CA GLY A 306 6.93 8.64 -9.14
C GLY A 306 6.64 7.40 -8.29
N SER A 307 7.39 6.31 -8.50
CA SER A 307 7.24 5.08 -7.72
C SER A 307 7.67 5.26 -6.26
N LEU A 308 8.76 5.97 -6.01
CA LEU A 308 9.16 6.35 -4.65
C LEU A 308 8.06 7.18 -3.99
N SER A 309 7.52 8.19 -4.67
CA SER A 309 6.39 8.98 -4.14
C SER A 309 5.15 8.14 -3.87
N PHE A 310 4.85 7.14 -4.70
CA PHE A 310 3.70 6.25 -4.50
C PHE A 310 3.83 5.36 -3.28
N TYR A 311 5.00 4.74 -3.08
CA TYR A 311 5.24 3.87 -1.93
C TYR A 311 5.56 4.65 -0.64
N THR A 312 5.82 5.95 -0.73
CA THR A 312 5.99 6.83 0.43
C THR A 312 4.77 7.69 0.74
N SER A 313 3.75 7.71 -0.13
CA SER A 313 2.65 8.66 0.00
C SER A 313 1.81 8.41 1.25
N ALA A 314 1.87 9.39 2.15
CA ALA A 314 0.97 9.74 3.25
C ALA A 314 0.60 8.64 4.26
N GLY A 315 1.53 8.36 5.18
CA GLY A 315 1.21 7.81 6.51
C GLY A 315 1.58 6.35 6.74
N ALA A 316 2.26 5.70 5.80
CA ALA A 316 2.87 4.39 6.00
C ALA A 316 4.23 4.45 6.72
N LEU A 317 4.88 5.62 6.76
CA LEU A 317 6.29 5.80 7.14
C LEU A 317 6.61 5.70 8.65
N ASP A 318 5.68 5.24 9.48
CA ASP A 318 5.97 5.15 10.91
C ASP A 318 6.83 3.92 11.28
N ALA A 319 7.04 3.03 10.31
CA ALA A 319 7.95 1.89 10.40
C ALA A 319 9.32 2.20 9.80
N ASP A 320 10.31 1.34 10.04
CA ASP A 320 11.58 1.41 9.35
C ASP A 320 11.36 1.16 7.85
N HIS A 321 11.77 2.10 6.99
CA HIS A 321 11.57 2.00 5.55
C HIS A 321 12.87 1.76 4.79
N VAL A 322 12.83 0.79 3.87
CA VAL A 322 13.95 0.39 3.03
C VAL A 322 13.50 0.31 1.57
N PHE A 323 14.17 1.05 0.69
CA PHE A 323 14.04 0.88 -0.75
C PHE A 323 15.27 0.19 -1.34
N LEU A 324 15.04 -0.83 -2.18
CA LEU A 324 16.06 -1.40 -3.04
C LEU A 324 15.70 -1.07 -4.49
N ILE A 325 16.53 -0.30 -5.18
CA ILE A 325 16.20 0.23 -6.51
C ILE A 325 17.16 -0.35 -7.54
N VAL A 326 16.67 -1.28 -8.36
CA VAL A 326 17.40 -1.83 -9.52
C VAL A 326 16.97 -1.05 -10.77
N SER A 327 17.87 -0.29 -11.37
CA SER A 327 17.53 0.54 -12.54
C SER A 327 18.76 0.94 -13.33
N SER A 328 18.53 1.41 -14.56
CA SER A 328 19.52 2.19 -15.33
C SER A 328 19.61 3.65 -14.92
N PHE A 329 18.74 4.06 -13.98
CA PHE A 329 18.65 5.41 -13.44
C PHE A 329 18.58 6.43 -14.58
N PRO A 330 17.42 6.52 -15.28
CA PRO A 330 17.26 7.41 -16.42
C PRO A 330 17.45 8.87 -16.00
N ASN A 331 17.61 9.82 -16.93
CA ASN A 331 17.82 11.22 -16.53
C ASN A 331 16.73 11.68 -15.56
N LEU A 332 17.14 12.37 -14.49
CA LEU A 332 16.18 12.94 -13.54
C LEU A 332 15.12 13.74 -14.32
N PRO A 333 13.82 13.55 -14.03
CA PRO A 333 12.77 14.20 -14.78
C PRO A 333 12.95 15.73 -14.71
N LYS A 334 13.24 16.34 -15.86
CA LYS A 334 13.33 17.80 -15.98
C LYS A 334 11.93 18.37 -15.78
N GLY A 335 11.68 19.02 -14.64
CA GLY A 335 10.41 19.71 -14.38
C GLY A 335 9.35 18.93 -13.60
N ARG A 336 9.73 18.06 -12.65
CA ARG A 336 8.80 17.57 -11.62
C ARG A 336 9.10 18.13 -10.21
N PRO A 337 9.01 19.46 -10.00
CA PRO A 337 9.14 20.06 -8.67
C PRO A 337 7.97 19.71 -7.72
N ASP A 338 6.89 19.10 -8.23
CA ASP A 338 5.62 18.94 -7.51
C ASP A 338 5.40 17.57 -6.87
N LEU A 339 6.34 16.62 -6.98
CA LEU A 339 6.23 15.34 -6.27
C LEU A 339 6.62 15.55 -4.80
N PRO A 340 5.67 15.46 -3.83
CA PRO A 340 6.01 15.59 -2.42
C PRO A 340 6.73 14.31 -1.99
N LEU A 341 8.07 14.35 -2.01
CA LEU A 341 8.89 13.25 -1.55
C LEU A 341 9.71 13.72 -0.34
N ASN A 342 9.57 13.02 0.78
CA ASN A 342 10.44 13.19 1.93
C ASN A 342 10.85 11.79 2.38
N LEU A 343 12.15 11.50 2.30
CA LEU A 343 12.75 10.21 2.61
C LEU A 343 13.53 10.25 3.93
N THR A 344 13.22 11.19 4.83
CA THR A 344 13.82 11.25 6.16
C THR A 344 13.65 9.90 6.87
N GLY A 345 14.76 9.32 7.36
CA GLY A 345 14.77 8.03 8.04
C GLY A 345 14.68 6.80 7.11
N VAL A 346 14.57 7.01 5.80
CA VAL A 346 14.46 5.94 4.81
C VAL A 346 15.84 5.52 4.33
N ARG A 347 16.11 4.22 4.33
CA ARG A 347 17.32 3.62 3.75
C ARG A 347 17.08 3.31 2.27
N VAL A 348 18.04 3.65 1.41
CA VAL A 348 17.94 3.41 -0.03
C VAL A 348 19.20 2.71 -0.53
N ALA A 349 19.06 1.46 -0.96
CA ALA A 349 20.07 0.73 -1.71
C ALA A 349 19.87 0.99 -3.21
N MET A 350 20.73 1.83 -3.81
CA MET A 350 20.79 2.03 -5.25
C MET A 350 21.60 0.93 -5.90
N LEU A 351 20.97 0.15 -6.77
CA LEU A 351 21.56 -0.96 -7.50
C LEU A 351 21.62 -0.64 -9.00
N PRO A 352 22.55 0.24 -9.45
CA PRO A 352 22.61 0.65 -10.84
C PRO A 352 23.15 -0.46 -11.75
N ALA A 353 22.54 -0.60 -12.93
CA ALA A 353 23.08 -1.35 -14.07
C ALA A 353 22.88 -0.55 -15.37
N PRO A 354 23.85 -0.50 -16.29
CA PRO A 354 23.74 0.30 -17.50
C PRO A 354 22.81 -0.35 -18.53
N ASN A 355 22.28 0.43 -19.48
CA ASN A 355 21.78 -0.14 -20.73
C ASN A 355 22.92 -0.27 -21.75
N ARG A 356 22.76 -1.08 -22.79
CA ARG A 356 23.74 -1.16 -23.90
C ARG A 356 23.97 0.20 -24.55
N ALA A 357 22.96 1.06 -24.58
CA ALA A 357 23.07 2.44 -25.09
C ALA A 357 24.01 3.33 -24.26
N ASP A 358 24.25 3.00 -22.98
CA ASP A 358 25.19 3.73 -22.14
C ASP A 358 26.66 3.38 -22.45
N ALA A 359 26.92 2.31 -23.21
CA ALA A 359 28.28 1.89 -23.57
C ALA A 359 29.02 2.89 -24.48
N SER A 360 28.29 3.77 -25.18
CA SER A 360 28.91 4.82 -26.00
C SER A 360 29.39 6.03 -25.18
N ASP A 361 28.95 6.17 -23.94
CA ASP A 361 29.28 7.31 -23.07
C ASP A 361 29.18 6.91 -21.59
N GLU A 362 30.22 6.20 -21.12
CA GLU A 362 30.30 5.71 -19.74
C GLU A 362 30.32 6.85 -18.72
N ASP A 363 30.97 7.97 -19.05
CA ASP A 363 31.06 9.15 -18.19
C ASP A 363 29.67 9.76 -17.97
N ALA A 364 28.85 9.88 -19.01
CA ALA A 364 27.47 10.35 -18.89
C ALA A 364 26.61 9.43 -18.02
N TYR A 365 26.79 8.11 -18.12
CA TYR A 365 26.11 7.14 -17.25
C TYR A 365 26.51 7.31 -15.78
N LEU A 366 27.81 7.36 -15.48
CA LEU A 366 28.31 7.52 -14.11
C LEU A 366 27.87 8.87 -13.51
N ALA A 367 27.91 9.94 -14.29
CA ALA A 367 27.41 11.25 -13.89
C ALA A 367 25.91 11.22 -13.57
N ARG A 368 25.11 10.53 -14.38
CA ARG A 368 23.66 10.36 -14.17
C ARG A 368 23.34 9.58 -12.90
N VAL A 369 24.05 8.49 -12.64
CA VAL A 369 23.91 7.71 -11.39
C VAL A 369 24.29 8.57 -10.17
N ALA A 370 25.37 9.36 -10.25
CA ALA A 370 25.78 10.26 -9.18
C ALA A 370 24.76 11.40 -8.92
N GLN A 371 24.11 11.90 -9.97
CA GLN A 371 23.02 12.86 -9.84
C GLN A 371 21.83 12.28 -9.07
N TRP A 372 21.44 11.03 -9.34
CA TRP A 372 20.38 10.37 -8.57
C TRP A 372 20.74 10.18 -7.09
N GLU A 373 21.96 9.73 -6.81
CA GLU A 373 22.43 9.57 -5.44
C GLU A 373 22.38 10.90 -4.68
N THR A 374 22.84 11.98 -5.33
CA THR A 374 22.79 13.34 -4.79
C THR A 374 21.35 13.79 -4.55
N TRP A 375 20.45 13.57 -5.51
CA TRP A 375 19.05 13.96 -5.41
C TRP A 375 18.32 13.19 -4.28
N LEU A 376 18.53 11.89 -4.14
CA LEU A 376 17.95 11.09 -3.06
C LEU A 376 18.46 11.55 -1.68
N LYS A 377 19.75 11.89 -1.56
CA LYS A 377 20.32 12.49 -0.35
C LYS A 377 19.72 13.87 -0.05
N GLN A 378 19.41 14.68 -1.07
CA GLN A 378 18.68 15.94 -0.91
C GLN A 378 17.24 15.74 -0.43
N GLN A 379 16.64 14.58 -0.69
CA GLN A 379 15.35 14.18 -0.11
C GLN A 379 15.49 13.54 1.29
N HIS A 380 16.67 13.65 1.92
CA HIS A 380 16.99 13.13 3.27
C HIS A 380 17.07 11.60 3.41
N ALA A 381 17.25 10.87 2.30
CA ALA A 381 17.48 9.43 2.35
C ALA A 381 18.90 9.05 2.80
N ASN A 382 19.02 7.92 3.50
CA ASN A 382 20.30 7.24 3.75
C ASN A 382 20.63 6.35 2.56
N VAL A 383 21.44 6.87 1.62
CA VAL A 383 21.70 6.21 0.34
C VAL A 383 23.02 5.45 0.35
N CYS A 384 22.97 4.19 -0.05
CA CYS A 384 24.15 3.38 -0.37
C CYS A 384 24.04 2.84 -1.80
N ARG A 385 25.16 2.83 -2.53
CA ARG A 385 25.21 2.47 -3.96
C ARG A 385 26.09 1.24 -4.18
N ILE A 386 25.54 0.19 -4.80
CA ILE A 386 26.26 -1.05 -5.14
C ILE A 386 25.99 -1.39 -6.60
N PRO A 387 27.01 -1.61 -7.45
CA PRO A 387 26.78 -2.07 -8.82
C PRO A 387 25.94 -3.36 -8.84
N PHE A 388 24.81 -3.35 -9.54
CA PHE A 388 23.87 -4.48 -9.53
C PHE A 388 24.52 -5.77 -10.06
N ASN A 389 25.29 -5.67 -11.12
CA ASN A 389 26.00 -6.82 -11.67
C ASN A 389 27.12 -7.31 -10.75
N GLY A 390 27.62 -6.53 -9.77
CA GLY A 390 28.63 -6.96 -8.80
C GLY A 390 28.05 -7.40 -7.45
N LEU A 391 26.72 -7.52 -7.35
CA LEU A 391 26.02 -7.67 -6.08
C LEU A 391 26.35 -8.98 -5.38
N THR A 392 26.74 -8.88 -4.11
CA THR A 392 26.88 -10.02 -3.19
C THR A 392 25.97 -9.83 -1.99
N THR A 393 25.63 -10.93 -1.32
CA THR A 393 24.82 -10.90 -0.10
C THR A 393 25.44 -10.00 0.97
N ASP A 394 26.75 -10.09 1.19
CA ASP A 394 27.42 -9.32 2.24
C ASP A 394 27.45 -7.82 1.91
N SER A 395 27.78 -7.46 0.65
CA SER A 395 27.75 -6.05 0.23
C SER A 395 26.37 -5.41 0.39
N LEU A 396 25.30 -6.16 0.14
CA LEU A 396 23.94 -5.66 0.27
C LEU A 396 23.51 -5.59 1.74
N ILE A 397 23.91 -6.53 2.60
CA ILE A 397 23.62 -6.46 4.04
C ILE A 397 24.26 -5.22 4.67
N GLU A 398 25.53 -4.96 4.38
CA GLU A 398 26.23 -3.75 4.87
C GLU A 398 25.48 -2.47 4.47
N CYS A 399 25.01 -2.42 3.23
CA CYS A 399 24.22 -1.32 2.70
C CYS A 399 22.87 -1.15 3.40
N LEU A 400 22.22 -2.26 3.77
CA LEU A 400 20.90 -2.30 4.39
C LEU A 400 20.93 -1.99 5.89
N HIS A 401 22.02 -2.28 6.59
CA HIS A 401 22.14 -2.01 8.03
C HIS A 401 22.56 -0.56 8.35
N GLY A 402 22.99 0.20 7.34
CA GLY A 402 23.50 1.55 7.51
C GLY A 402 24.93 1.54 8.03
N SER A 403 25.78 2.37 7.41
CA SER A 403 27.12 2.69 7.90
C SER A 403 27.06 3.74 8.99
#